data_AF-A0A6M4XEQ5-F1
#
_entry.id   AF-A0A6M4XEQ5-F1
#
_cell.length_a   1.000
_cell.length_b   1.000
_cell.length_c   1.000
_cell.angle_alpha   90.00
_cell.angle_beta   90.00
_cell.angle_gamma   90.00
#
_symmetry.space_group_name_H-M   'P 1'
#
loop_
_entity.id
_entity.type
_entity.pdbx_description
1 polymer ?
#
loop_
_entity_poly.entity_id
_entity_poly.type
_entity_poly.pdbx_seq_one_letter_code
_entity_poly.pdbx_strand_id
1 'polypeptide(L)'
;MGMRSGGEPSTGEQVGVSVAFLVIDLMLIAYLVFIRYGMTGWADAYDSGNPPDAPREALRGMWLLVGGAVVTGGGLVVLGWRIPGVVQLIVLGVGAGLLAFAARG
;
A
#
# COMPACT_ATOMS: atom_id res chain seq x y z
N MET A 1 12.57 12.64 -39.43
CA MET A 1 12.52 11.59 -38.38
C MET A 1 11.44 12.01 -37.39
N GLY A 2 10.20 11.58 -37.60
CA GLY A 2 9.06 12.03 -36.78
C GLY A 2 9.13 11.40 -35.41
N MET A 3 9.29 12.22 -34.37
CA MET A 3 9.06 11.80 -32.99
C MET A 3 7.61 11.31 -32.90
N ARG A 4 7.41 10.02 -32.59
CA ARG A 4 6.10 9.49 -32.21
C ARG A 4 5.60 10.37 -31.06
N SER A 5 4.55 11.14 -31.31
CA SER A 5 3.80 11.83 -30.26
C SER A 5 3.42 10.77 -29.23
N GLY A 6 3.91 10.90 -27.99
CA GLY A 6 3.54 10.02 -26.89
C GLY A 6 2.04 10.10 -26.68
N GLY A 7 1.31 9.13 -27.23
CA GLY A 7 -0.13 9.01 -27.04
C GLY A 7 -0.42 8.65 -25.58
N GLU A 8 -1.56 9.10 -25.08
CA GLU A 8 -2.07 8.66 -23.78
C GLU A 8 -2.06 7.13 -23.71
N PRO A 9 -1.68 6.55 -22.55
CA PRO A 9 -1.61 5.11 -22.40
C PRO A 9 -2.97 4.48 -22.66
N SER A 10 -2.99 3.40 -23.44
CA SER A 10 -4.24 2.75 -23.82
C SER A 10 -4.94 2.14 -22.61
N THR A 11 -6.26 2.00 -22.66
CA THR A 11 -7.04 1.39 -21.57
C THR A 11 -6.53 -0.01 -21.22
N GLY A 12 -6.13 -0.80 -22.22
CA GLY A 12 -5.58 -2.14 -22.01
C GLY A 12 -4.26 -2.12 -21.22
N GLU A 13 -3.34 -1.22 -21.56
CA GLU A 13 -2.08 -1.04 -20.83
C GLU A 13 -2.33 -0.56 -19.41
N GLN A 14 -3.24 0.41 -19.22
CA GLN A 14 -3.61 0.91 -17.90
C GLN A 14 -4.17 -0.20 -17.01
N VAL A 15 -5.04 -1.07 -17.55
CA VAL A 15 -5.59 -2.22 -16.81
C VAL A 15 -4.49 -3.23 -16.48
N GLY A 16 -3.63 -3.58 -17.44
CA GLY A 16 -2.53 -4.53 -17.20
C GLY A 16 -1.58 -4.07 -16.10
N VAL A 17 -1.16 -2.80 -16.14
CA VAL A 17 -0.33 -2.18 -15.10
C VAL A 17 -1.07 -2.13 -13.76
N SER A 18 -2.36 -1.83 -13.76
CA SER A 18 -3.19 -1.83 -12.54
C SER A 18 -3.21 -3.20 -11.87
N VAL A 19 -3.36 -4.28 -12.64
CA VAL A 19 -3.38 -5.66 -12.11
C VAL A 19 -2.02 -6.03 -11.52
N ALA A 20 -0.92 -5.70 -12.21
CA ALA A 20 0.42 -5.98 -11.71
C ALA A 20 0.69 -5.26 -10.38
N PHE A 21 0.35 -3.97 -10.30
CA PHE A 21 0.46 -3.20 -9.08
C PHE A 21 -0.44 -3.73 -7.96
N LEU A 22 -1.68 -4.10 -8.28
CA LEU A 22 -2.60 -4.66 -7.30
C LEU A 22 -2.04 -5.91 -6.62
N VAL A 23 -1.43 -6.82 -7.38
CA VAL A 23 -0.81 -8.03 -6.81
C VAL A 23 0.31 -7.67 -5.84
N ILE A 24 1.18 -6.72 -6.22
CA ILE A 24 2.27 -6.24 -5.37
C ILE A 24 1.74 -5.59 -4.10
N ASP A 25 0.72 -4.74 -4.22
CA ASP A 25 0.10 -4.05 -3.09
C ASP A 25 -0.52 -5.04 -2.11
N LEU A 26 -1.24 -6.05 -2.62
CA LEU A 26 -1.83 -7.10 -1.78
C LEU A 26 -0.76 -7.93 -1.07
N MET A 27 0.35 -8.26 -1.73
CA MET A 27 1.47 -8.95 -1.09
C MET A 27 2.10 -8.10 0.02
N LEU A 28 2.30 -6.80 -0.24
CA LEU A 28 2.85 -5.86 0.74
C LEU A 28 1.91 -5.69 1.95
N ILE A 29 0.62 -5.48 1.70
CA ILE A 29 -0.39 -5.35 2.77
C ILE A 29 -0.45 -6.64 3.58
N ALA A 30 -0.47 -7.81 2.93
CA ALA A 30 -0.47 -9.09 3.62
C ALA A 30 0.78 -9.26 4.50
N TYR A 31 1.96 -8.89 4.00
CA TYR A 31 3.19 -8.91 4.78
C TYR A 31 3.11 -7.99 6.00
N LEU A 32 2.64 -6.75 5.84
CA LEU A 32 2.56 -5.80 6.94
C LEU A 32 1.52 -6.19 7.99
N VAL A 33 0.34 -6.63 7.56
CA VAL A 33 -0.78 -6.95 8.46
C VAL A 33 -0.59 -8.30 9.13
N PHE A 34 -0.35 -9.37 8.38
CA PHE A 34 -0.33 -10.73 8.93
C PHE A 34 1.04 -11.09 9.49
N ILE A 35 2.12 -10.75 8.78
CA ILE A 35 3.45 -11.20 9.16
C ILE A 35 4.07 -10.24 10.16
N ARG A 36 4.16 -8.94 9.86
CA ARG A 36 4.77 -7.96 10.77
C ARG A 36 3.90 -7.70 11.99
N TYR A 37 2.75 -7.06 11.79
CA TYR A 37 1.86 -6.73 12.90
C TYR A 37 1.35 -7.99 13.62
N GLY A 38 0.87 -8.99 12.88
CA GLY A 38 0.33 -10.22 13.45
C GLY A 38 1.34 -11.01 14.28
N MET A 39 2.58 -11.20 13.82
CA MET A 39 3.58 -11.92 14.63
C MET A 39 4.10 -11.10 15.80
N THR A 40 4.21 -9.76 15.67
CA THR A 40 4.54 -8.92 16.81
C THR A 40 3.44 -8.98 17.87
N GLY A 41 2.17 -8.91 17.48
CA GLY A 41 1.05 -9.04 18.41
C GLY A 41 0.98 -10.42 19.06
N TRP A 42 1.32 -11.48 18.31
CA TRP A 42 1.46 -12.81 18.89
C TRP A 42 2.58 -12.86 19.93
N ALA A 43 3.76 -12.30 19.63
CA ALA A 43 4.89 -12.26 20.56
C ALA A 43 4.57 -11.44 21.81
N ASP A 44 3.95 -10.27 21.66
CA ASP A 44 3.51 -9.40 22.76
C ASP A 44 2.57 -10.15 23.73
N ALA A 45 1.73 -11.07 23.23
CA ALA A 45 0.84 -11.86 24.08
C ALA A 45 1.58 -12.84 25.00
N TYR A 46 2.80 -13.29 24.62
CA TYR A 46 3.65 -14.13 25.49
C TYR A 46 4.55 -13.30 26.41
N ASP A 47 4.75 -12.00 26.12
CA ASP A 47 5.59 -11.09 26.91
C ASP A 47 4.76 -10.02 27.64
N SER A 48 3.81 -10.48 28.46
CA SER A 48 2.87 -9.60 29.20
C SER A 48 3.52 -8.69 30.25
N GLY A 49 4.83 -8.85 30.51
CA GLY A 49 5.60 -8.01 31.43
C GLY A 49 6.10 -6.70 30.82
N ASN A 50 6.09 -6.57 29.49
CA ASN A 50 6.58 -5.41 28.76
C ASN A 50 5.45 -4.70 27.99
N PRO A 51 5.59 -3.40 27.66
CA PRO A 51 4.64 -2.71 26.79
C PRO A 51 4.60 -3.34 25.39
N PRO A 52 3.41 -3.49 24.77
CA PRO A 52 3.29 -4.13 23.46
C PRO A 52 3.89 -3.29 22.33
N ASP A 53 4.64 -3.92 21.44
CA ASP A 53 5.26 -3.28 20.28
C ASP A 53 4.36 -3.29 19.03
N ALA A 54 3.33 -4.14 18.98
CA ALA A 54 2.45 -4.30 17.82
C ALA A 54 1.79 -2.99 17.35
N PRO A 55 1.27 -2.10 18.22
CA PRO A 55 0.69 -0.83 17.79
C PRO A 55 1.71 0.07 17.06
N ARG A 56 2.99 0.03 17.47
CA ARG A 56 4.07 0.80 16.84
C ARG A 56 4.39 0.25 15.45
N GLU A 57 4.45 -1.07 15.30
CA GLU A 57 4.67 -1.71 13.99
C GLU A 57 3.49 -1.44 13.04
N ALA A 58 2.25 -1.44 13.54
CA ALA A 58 1.08 -1.06 12.76
C ALA A 58 1.16 0.40 12.28
N LEU A 59 1.53 1.34 13.16
CA LEU A 59 1.69 2.74 12.80
C LEU A 59 2.78 2.95 11.74
N ARG A 60 3.91 2.23 11.86
CA ARG A 60 4.98 2.25 10.85
C ARG A 60 4.49 1.75 9.50
N GLY A 61 3.79 0.61 9.48
CA GLY A 61 3.22 0.06 8.26
C GLY A 61 2.18 1.00 7.63
N MET A 62 1.33 1.64 8.43
CA MET A 62 0.40 2.67 7.96
C MET A 62 1.14 3.79 7.23
N TRP A 63 2.18 4.37 7.84
CA TRP A 63 2.94 5.46 7.23
C TRP A 63 3.66 5.03 5.96
N LEU A 64 4.16 3.80 5.88
CA LEU A 64 4.72 3.24 4.66
C LEU A 64 3.69 3.17 3.53
N LEU A 65 2.47 2.69 3.81
CA LEU A 65 1.41 2.59 2.82
C LEU A 65 0.90 3.97 2.39
N VAL A 66 0.78 4.93 3.30
CA VAL A 66 0.43 6.32 2.98
C VAL A 66 1.50 6.94 2.08
N GLY A 67 2.78 6.83 2.46
CA GLY A 67 3.89 7.35 1.66
C GLY A 67 3.94 6.70 0.28
N GLY A 68 3.75 5.37 0.21
CA GLY A 68 3.61 4.63 -1.02
C GLY A 68 2.50 5.21 -1.90
N ALA A 69 1.27 5.30 -1.38
CA ALA A 69 0.11 5.81 -2.11
C ALA A 69 0.33 7.18 -2.72
N VAL A 70 0.98 8.11 -1.98
CA VAL A 70 1.29 9.45 -2.50
C VAL A 70 2.32 9.38 -3.63
N VAL A 71 3.41 8.65 -3.43
CA VAL A 71 4.52 8.59 -4.41
C VAL A 71 4.09 7.87 -5.68
N THR A 72 3.43 6.72 -5.57
CA THR A 72 3.04 5.88 -6.70
C THR A 72 1.70 6.30 -7.28
N GLY A 73 0.63 6.23 -6.49
CA GLY A 73 -0.73 6.56 -6.91
C GLY A 73 -0.85 8.01 -7.36
N GLY A 74 -0.35 8.96 -6.55
CA GLY A 74 -0.29 10.37 -6.92
C GLY A 74 0.58 10.62 -8.16
N GLY A 75 1.76 10.00 -8.24
CA GLY A 75 2.65 10.10 -9.39
C GLY A 75 1.99 9.62 -10.69
N LEU A 76 1.32 8.47 -10.65
CA LEU A 76 0.59 7.91 -11.80
C LEU A 76 -0.56 8.82 -12.25
N VAL A 77 -1.32 9.39 -11.31
CA VAL A 77 -2.39 10.35 -11.64
C VAL A 77 -1.82 11.59 -12.34
N VAL A 78 -0.72 12.16 -11.84
CA VAL A 78 -0.05 13.33 -12.44
C VAL A 78 0.48 13.01 -13.84
N LEU A 79 0.97 11.80 -14.07
CA LEU A 79 1.48 11.33 -15.36
C LEU A 79 0.38 10.94 -16.37
N GLY A 80 -0.91 11.10 -16.02
CA GLY A 80 -2.04 10.76 -16.88
C GLY A 80 -2.45 9.28 -16.82
N TRP A 81 -1.78 8.46 -16.02
CA TRP A 81 -2.12 7.06 -15.76
C TRP A 81 -3.21 6.94 -14.69
N ARG A 82 -4.39 7.45 -15.01
CA ARG A 82 -5.48 7.64 -14.04
C ARG A 82 -5.98 6.35 -13.41
N ILE A 83 -6.19 5.29 -14.20
CA ILE A 83 -6.74 4.02 -13.68
C ILE A 83 -5.79 3.40 -12.64
N PRO A 84 -4.52 3.08 -12.96
CA PRO A 84 -3.63 2.49 -11.98
C PRO A 84 -3.33 3.45 -10.82
N GLY A 85 -3.29 4.77 -11.07
CA GLY A 85 -3.11 5.76 -10.02
C GLY A 85 -4.24 5.77 -8.98
N VAL A 86 -5.50 5.76 -9.42
CA VAL A 86 -6.65 5.70 -8.51
C VAL A 86 -6.72 4.35 -7.79
N VAL A 87 -6.45 3.24 -8.48
CA VAL A 87 -6.41 1.91 -7.84
C VAL A 87 -5.37 1.88 -6.73
N GLN A 88 -4.16 2.36 -6.98
CA GLN A 88 -3.08 2.44 -5.98
C GLN A 88 -3.49 3.28 -4.77
N LEU A 89 -4.08 4.47 -4.98
CA LEU A 89 -4.55 5.33 -3.89
C LEU A 89 -5.60 4.63 -3.02
N ILE A 90 -6.55 3.92 -3.62
CA ILE A 90 -7.60 3.20 -2.89
C ILE A 90 -7.01 2.02 -2.13
N VAL A 91 -6.26 1.15 -2.79
CA VAL A 91 -5.78 -0.11 -2.19
C VAL A 91 -4.80 0.16 -1.06
N LEU A 92 -3.80 1.03 -1.29
CA LEU A 92 -2.84 1.39 -0.26
C LEU A 92 -3.50 2.22 0.84
N GLY A 93 -4.47 3.07 0.52
CA GLY A 93 -5.27 3.81 1.49
C GLY A 93 -6.10 2.89 2.41
N VAL A 94 -6.75 1.86 1.85
CA VAL A 94 -7.47 0.84 2.63
C VAL A 94 -6.51 0.07 3.53
N GLY A 95 -5.36 -0.38 2.99
CA GLY A 95 -4.33 -1.05 3.78
C GLY A 95 -3.81 -0.18 4.92
N ALA A 96 -3.57 1.11 4.66
CA ALA A 96 -3.18 2.08 5.69
C ALA A 96 -4.27 2.23 6.75
N GLY A 97 -5.54 2.30 6.34
CA GLY A 97 -6.69 2.36 7.25
C GLY A 97 -6.79 1.14 8.16
N LEU A 98 -6.56 -0.06 7.64
CA LEU A 98 -6.53 -1.30 8.43
C LEU A 98 -5.44 -1.24 9.50
N LEU A 99 -4.22 -0.81 9.15
CA LEU A 99 -3.12 -0.67 10.10
C LEU A 99 -3.33 0.49 11.07
N ALA A 100 -3.95 1.59 10.64
CA ALA A 100 -4.33 2.69 11.52
C ALA A 100 -5.35 2.25 12.58
N PHE A 101 -6.33 1.42 12.19
CA PHE A 101 -7.29 0.83 13.09
C PHE A 101 -6.60 -0.12 14.07
N ALA A 102 -5.73 -1.01 13.57
CA ALA A 102 -4.97 -1.94 14.39
C ALA A 102 -4.03 -1.23 15.39
N ALA A 103 -3.46 -0.09 15.02
CA ALA A 103 -2.59 0.69 15.90
C ALA A 103 -3.33 1.35 17.08
N ARG A 104 -4.67 1.38 17.07
CA ARG A 104 -5.46 2.00 18.14
C ARG A 104 -5.73 1.08 19.34
N GLY A 105 -5.49 -0.23 19.21
CA GLY A 105 -5.79 -1.22 20.24
C GLY A 105 -7.26 -1.62 20.25
#